data_AF-A0AB36RIS8-F1
#
_entry.id   AF-A0AB36RIS8-F1
#
_cell.length_a   1.000
_cell.length_b   1.000
_cell.length_c   1.000
_cell.angle_alpha   90.00
_cell.angle_beta   90.00
_cell.angle_gamma   90.00
#
_symmetry.space_group_name_H-M   'P 1'
#
loop_
_entity.id
_entity.type
_entity.pdbx_description
1 polymer ?
#
loop_
_entity_poly.entity_id
_entity_poly.type
_entity_poly.pdbx_seq_one_letter_code
_entity_poly.pdbx_strand_id
1 'polypeptide(L)'
;MNVFELDATYVRSHTDALRNDAASLAPLSELPIPATGPLANFARATAGAIRCSNGKAEELQEAARRIAGNMDLTLQAAHCVDETTGLTLEGAL
;
A
#
# COMPACT_ATOMS: atom_id res chain seq x y z
N MET A 1 0.73 10.40 30.59
CA MET A 1 0.40 9.02 30.21
C MET A 1 -0.14 9.09 28.79
N ASN A 2 0.65 8.68 27.79
CA ASN A 2 0.20 8.65 26.40
C ASN A 2 -0.38 7.26 26.16
N VAL A 3 -1.71 7.15 26.17
CA VAL A 3 -2.39 5.91 25.77
C VAL A 3 -2.37 5.87 24.25
N PHE A 4 -1.67 4.89 23.69
CA PHE A 4 -1.75 4.57 22.26
C PHE A 4 -2.87 3.57 22.08
N GLU A 5 -4.08 4.06 21.78
CA GLU A 5 -5.22 3.21 21.49
C GLU A 5 -5.19 2.85 19.99
N LEU A 6 -4.71 1.64 19.70
CA LEU A 6 -4.76 1.06 18.35
C LEU A 6 -5.86 0.01 18.33
N ASP A 7 -7.00 0.34 17.70
CA ASP A 7 -8.01 -0.67 17.38
C ASP A 7 -7.44 -1.64 16.33
N ALA A 8 -7.03 -2.82 16.81
CA ALA A 8 -6.47 -3.90 16.01
C ALA A 8 -7.36 -4.30 14.83
N THR A 9 -8.69 -4.26 15.02
CA THR A 9 -9.67 -4.63 14.01
C THR A 9 -9.73 -3.57 12.93
N TYR A 10 -9.73 -2.30 13.34
CA TYR A 10 -9.74 -1.17 12.41
C TYR A 10 -8.46 -1.10 11.58
N VAL A 11 -7.30 -1.26 12.23
CA VAL A 11 -5.98 -1.29 11.55
C VAL A 11 -5.94 -2.44 10.55
N ARG A 12 -6.35 -3.65 10.93
CA ARG A 12 -6.37 -4.80 10.03
C ARG A 12 -7.25 -4.54 8.81
N SER A 13 -8.49 -4.06 9.02
CA SER A 13 -9.40 -3.68 7.94
C SER A 13 -8.78 -2.67 6.96
N HIS A 14 -8.08 -1.65 7.47
CA HIS A 14 -7.43 -0.64 6.64
C HIS A 14 -6.23 -1.19 5.87
N THR A 15 -5.42 -2.03 6.49
CA THR A 15 -4.28 -2.67 5.79
C THR A 15 -4.76 -3.64 4.72
N ASP A 16 -5.86 -4.37 4.95
CA ASP A 16 -6.46 -5.25 3.95
C ASP A 16 -7.07 -4.47 2.79
N ALA A 17 -7.80 -3.39 3.08
CA ALA A 17 -8.30 -2.47 2.06
C ALA A 17 -7.14 -1.91 1.22
N LEU A 18 -6.07 -1.46 1.85
CA LEU A 18 -4.89 -0.93 1.17
C LEU A 18 -4.20 -1.98 0.28
N ARG A 19 -4.12 -3.24 0.72
CA ARG A 19 -3.59 -4.35 -0.10
C ARG A 19 -4.49 -4.63 -1.29
N ASN A 20 -5.81 -4.62 -1.10
CA ASN A 20 -6.79 -4.84 -2.16
C ASN A 20 -6.74 -3.71 -3.20
N ASP A 21 -6.69 -2.46 -2.75
CA ASP A 21 -6.57 -1.29 -3.62
C ASP A 21 -5.27 -1.36 -4.42
N ALA A 22 -4.15 -1.72 -3.79
CA ALA A 22 -2.90 -1.94 -4.49
C ALA A 22 -2.99 -3.07 -5.53
N ALA A 23 -3.63 -4.19 -5.18
CA ALA A 23 -3.84 -5.29 -6.13
C ALA A 23 -4.77 -4.91 -7.29
N SER A 24 -5.66 -3.93 -7.10
CA SER A 24 -6.59 -3.46 -8.12
C SER A 24 -5.96 -2.54 -9.18
N LEU A 25 -4.76 -2.01 -8.91
CA LEU A 25 -4.03 -1.13 -9.84
C LEU A 25 -3.56 -1.94 -11.06
N ALA A 26 -4.36 -1.95 -12.12
CA ALA A 26 -4.02 -2.64 -13.36
C ALA A 26 -3.19 -1.74 -14.31
N PRO A 27 -2.16 -2.28 -14.99
CA PRO A 27 -1.44 -1.54 -16.02
C PRO A 27 -2.35 -1.10 -17.17
N LEU A 28 -2.18 0.14 -17.61
CA LEU A 28 -2.83 0.65 -18.82
C LEU A 28 -2.25 -0.06 -20.05
N SER A 29 -3.14 -0.44 -20.96
CA SER A 29 -2.77 -1.05 -22.25
C SER A 29 -2.32 0.01 -23.26
N GLU A 30 -1.40 -0.37 -24.14
CA GLU A 30 -1.02 0.50 -25.25
C GLU A 30 -2.19 0.70 -26.23
N LEU A 31 -2.31 1.92 -26.76
CA LEU A 31 -3.30 2.23 -27.78
C LEU A 31 -2.76 1.89 -29.18
N PRO A 32 -3.58 1.34 -30.09
CA PRO A 32 -3.16 0.96 -31.44
C PRO A 32 -3.04 2.19 -32.35
N ILE A 33 -2.09 3.08 -32.05
CA ILE A 33 -1.83 4.28 -32.83
C ILE A 33 -0.66 4.00 -33.79
N PRO A 34 -0.80 4.32 -35.09
CA PRO A 34 0.29 4.14 -36.05
C PRO A 34 1.57 4.86 -35.60
N ALA A 35 2.67 4.11 -35.49
CA ALA A 35 3.98 4.64 -35.12
C ALA A 35 4.66 5.45 -36.23
N THR A 36 4.07 5.48 -37.43
CA THR A 36 4.61 6.13 -38.62
C THR A 36 3.63 7.16 -39.20
N GLY A 37 4.17 8.12 -39.95
CA GLY A 37 3.37 9.15 -40.60
C GLY A 37 3.00 10.31 -39.66
N PRO A 38 1.94 11.08 -39.97
CA PRO A 38 1.63 12.34 -39.28
C PRO A 38 1.38 12.18 -37.77
N LEU A 39 0.95 10.99 -37.34
CA LEU A 39 0.61 10.68 -35.95
C LEU A 39 1.78 10.11 -35.14
N ALA A 40 2.96 9.90 -35.72
CA ALA A 40 4.09 9.26 -35.04
C ALA A 40 4.50 9.96 -33.73
N ASN A 41 4.48 11.30 -33.71
CA ASN A 41 4.78 12.07 -32.51
C ASN A 41 3.72 11.88 -31.41
N PHE A 42 2.45 11.81 -31.81
CA PHE A 42 1.34 11.55 -30.89
C PHE A 42 1.44 10.13 -30.32
N ALA A 43 1.66 9.12 -31.18
CA ALA A 43 1.88 7.73 -30.75
C ALA A 43 2.99 7.62 -29.70
N ARG A 44 4.13 8.28 -29.93
CA ARG A 44 5.25 8.31 -28.99
C ARG A 44 4.89 9.01 -27.68
N ALA A 45 4.20 10.14 -27.74
CA ALA A 45 3.79 10.87 -26.55
C ALA A 45 2.82 10.04 -25.70
N THR A 46 1.84 9.40 -26.32
CA THR A 46 0.88 8.52 -25.66
C THR A 46 1.55 7.30 -25.04
N ALA A 47 2.45 6.62 -25.77
CA ALA A 47 3.21 5.49 -25.23
C ALA A 47 4.09 5.90 -24.03
N GLY A 48 4.70 7.09 -24.09
CA GLY A 48 5.47 7.66 -22.97
C GLY A 48 4.59 7.95 -21.76
N ALA A 49 3.41 8.52 -21.97
CA ALA A 49 2.45 8.80 -20.90
C ALA A 49 1.93 7.52 -20.24
N ILE A 50 1.58 6.51 -21.03
CA ILE A 50 1.14 5.19 -20.53
C ILE A 50 2.25 4.54 -19.69
N ARG A 51 3.48 4.52 -20.20
CA ARG A 51 4.63 3.96 -19.49
C ARG A 51 4.90 4.67 -18.17
N CYS A 52 4.84 6.00 -18.17
CA CYS A 52 5.01 6.81 -16.96
C CYS A 52 3.90 6.54 -15.94
N SER A 53 2.64 6.46 -16.38
CA SER A 53 1.50 6.15 -15.52
C SER A 53 1.62 4.75 -14.92
N ASN A 54 2.01 3.76 -15.71
CA ASN A 54 2.18 2.39 -15.24
C ASN A 54 3.32 2.28 -14.22
N GLY A 55 4.47 2.93 -14.48
CA GLY A 55 5.57 2.97 -13.50
C GLY A 55 5.17 3.61 -12.17
N LYS A 56 4.40 4.71 -12.21
CA LYS A 56 3.85 5.33 -11.00
C LYS A 56 2.86 4.42 -10.27
N ALA A 57 2.05 3.66 -11.00
CA ALA A 57 1.13 2.70 -10.41
C ALA A 57 1.92 1.59 -9.69
N GLU A 58 3.00 1.07 -10.28
CA GLU A 58 3.89 0.09 -9.64
C GLU A 58 4.54 0.63 -8.36
N GLU A 59 5.08 1.85 -8.40
CA GLU A 59 5.63 2.52 -7.21
C GLU A 59 4.58 2.66 -6.10
N LEU A 60 3.35 3.02 -6.46
CA LEU A 60 2.23 3.14 -5.51
C LEU A 60 1.84 1.78 -4.91
N GLN A 61 1.81 0.72 -5.71
CA GLN A 61 1.54 -0.64 -5.24
C GLN A 61 2.58 -1.08 -4.20
N GLU A 62 3.86 -0.84 -4.47
CA GLU A 62 4.94 -1.19 -3.55
C GLU A 62 4.83 -0.39 -2.25
N ALA A 63 4.60 0.91 -2.34
CA ALA A 63 4.43 1.77 -1.17
C ALA A 63 3.24 1.33 -0.30
N ALA A 64 2.10 1.00 -0.92
CA ALA A 64 0.91 0.51 -0.22
C ALA A 64 1.19 -0.81 0.52
N ARG A 65 1.86 -1.78 -0.13
CA ARG A 65 2.26 -3.04 0.51
C ARG A 65 3.21 -2.82 1.68
N ARG A 66 4.18 -1.92 1.54
CA ARG A 66 5.13 -1.58 2.60
C ARG A 66 4.43 -0.94 3.80
N ILE A 67 3.52 0.01 3.56
CA ILE A 67 2.74 0.65 4.63
C ILE A 67 1.89 -0.38 5.37
N ALA A 68 1.18 -1.25 4.64
CA ALA A 68 0.38 -2.31 5.23
C ALA A 68 1.23 -3.24 6.12
N GLY A 69 2.40 -3.68 5.63
CA GLY A 69 3.32 -4.51 6.43
C GLY A 69 3.87 -3.80 7.67
N ASN A 70 4.21 -2.51 7.56
CA ASN A 70 4.67 -1.74 8.72
C ASN A 70 3.57 -1.60 9.80
N MET A 71 2.30 -1.46 9.38
CA MET A 71 1.17 -1.40 10.30
C MET A 71 0.91 -2.74 10.99
N ASP A 72 1.07 -3.87 10.28
CA ASP A 72 1.00 -5.19 10.92
C ASP A 72 2.06 -5.34 12.01
N LEU A 73 3.32 -4.95 11.72
CA LEU A 73 4.42 -4.98 12.69
C LEU A 73 4.14 -4.08 13.90
N THR A 74 3.59 -2.90 13.66
CA THR A 74 3.19 -1.96 14.72
C THR A 74 2.13 -2.57 15.63
N LEU A 75 1.13 -3.24 15.04
CA LEU A 75 0.08 -3.90 15.80
C LEU A 75 0.63 -5.09 16.62
N GLN A 76 1.53 -5.88 16.03
CA GLN A 76 2.20 -6.97 16.74
C GLN A 76 3.03 -6.47 17.94
N ALA A 77 3.75 -5.37 17.77
CA ALA A 77 4.52 -4.75 18.85
C ALA A 77 3.60 -4.24 19.96
N ALA A 78 2.47 -3.61 19.62
CA ALA A 78 1.47 -3.16 20.59
C ALA A 78 0.91 -4.34 21.40
N HIS A 79 0.52 -5.43 20.74
CA HIS A 79 0.04 -6.64 21.42
C HIS A 79 1.08 -7.24 22.39
N CYS A 80 2.35 -7.31 21.99
CA CYS A 80 3.42 -7.83 22.84
C CYS A 80 3.63 -6.96 24.10
N VAL A 81 3.55 -5.63 23.95
CA VAL A 81 3.64 -4.68 25.08
C VAL A 81 2.45 -4.84 26.03
N ASP A 82 1.24 -4.97 25.49
CA ASP A 82 0.03 -5.16 26.28
C ASP A 82 0.06 -6.47 27.08
N GLU A 83 0.45 -7.59 26.46
CA GLU A 83 0.61 -8.87 27.13
C GLU A 83 1.68 -8.81 28.23
N THR A 84 2.84 -8.23 27.94
CA THR A 84 3.93 -8.10 28.92
C THR A 84 3.50 -7.23 30.11
N THR A 85 2.77 -6.16 29.84
CA THR A 85 2.25 -5.25 30.87
C THR A 85 1.20 -5.96 31.73
N GLY A 86 0.30 -6.73 31.12
CA GLY A 86 -0.70 -7.54 31.82
C GLY A 86 -0.06 -8.54 32.79
N LEU A 87 0.91 -9.33 32.30
CA LEU A 87 1.65 -10.29 33.13
C LEU A 87 2.39 -9.62 34.30
N THR A 88 2.96 -8.44 34.07
CA THR A 88 3.68 -7.69 35.12
C THR A 88 2.73 -7.22 36.21
N LEU A 89 1.52 -6.78 35.84
CA LEU A 89 0.51 -6.34 36.80
C LEU A 89 -0.11 -7.50 37.57
N GLU A 90 -0.35 -8.64 36.93
CA GLU A 90 -0.85 -9.86 37.57
C GLU A 90 0.16 -10.48 38.54
N GLY A 91 1.46 -10.46 38.21
CA GLY A 91 2.52 -10.94 39.10
C GLY A 91 2.88 -10.01 40.25
N ALA A 92 2.36 -8.77 40.24
CA ALA A 92 2.56 -7.78 41.30
C ALA A 92 1.39 -7.71 42.31
N LEU A 93 0.31 -8.47 42.08
CA LEU A 93 -0.85 -8.63 42.96
C LEU A 93 -0.75 -9.92 43.78
#